data_AF-A0A2G9QIM2-F1
#
_entry.id   AF-A0A2G9QIM2-F1
#
_cell.length_a   1.000
_cell.length_b   1.000
_cell.length_c   1.000
_cell.angle_alpha   90.00
_cell.angle_beta   90.00
_cell.angle_gamma   90.00
#
_symmetry.space_group_name_H-M   'P 1'
#
loop_
_entity.id
_entity.type
_entity.pdbx_description
1 polymer ?
#
loop_
_entity_poly.entity_id
_entity_poly.type
_entity_poly.pdbx_seq_one_letter_code
_entity_poly.pdbx_strand_id
1 'polypeptide(L)'
;TKPSPPLGGPYLAVHLRRKDFIWGHREDVPSLRRAAEEIHSLLKKQKLKKVFIATDSDRQDLEELRKLIPEMVRYEPTWEELELYKDGGVAIIDQWICAHASAIDTTSSRSRMVDRGEDVSPLSGDRTALKGFVLRYFIGTSVSTFSFRIHEEREILGFDPKTTYNRFCGEQEKNCEQPTHWKIVY
;
A
#
# COMPACT_ATOMS: atom_id res chain seq x y z
N THR A 1 -25.04 14.87 0.76
CA THR A 1 -23.70 15.27 0.26
C THR A 1 -22.88 14.01 0.06
N LYS A 2 -22.20 13.82 -1.09
CA LYS A 2 -21.33 12.64 -1.26
C LYS A 2 -20.06 12.85 -0.41
N PRO A 3 -19.66 11.89 0.43
CA PRO A 3 -18.44 12.01 1.22
C PRO A 3 -17.22 12.14 0.28
N SER A 4 -16.30 13.03 0.65
CA SER A 4 -15.00 13.14 -0.04
C SER A 4 -14.17 11.88 0.23
N PRO A 5 -13.48 11.33 -0.78
CA PRO A 5 -12.70 10.11 -0.59
C PRO A 5 -11.52 10.35 0.37
N PRO A 6 -11.17 9.40 1.26
CA PRO A 6 -10.19 9.61 2.34
C PRO A 6 -8.82 10.08 1.81
N LEU A 7 -8.21 11.15 2.32
CA LEU A 7 -6.85 11.53 1.88
C LEU A 7 -5.81 10.66 2.61
N GLY A 8 -5.32 9.60 1.98
CA GLY A 8 -4.14 8.88 2.45
C GLY A 8 -2.83 9.39 1.82
N GLY A 9 -1.67 8.93 2.30
CA GLY A 9 -0.35 9.46 1.91
C GLY A 9 0.31 8.76 0.69
N PRO A 10 1.17 9.45 -0.10
CA PRO A 10 1.63 9.00 -1.43
C PRO A 10 2.70 7.90 -1.40
N TYR A 11 2.31 6.72 -0.91
CA TYR A 11 3.13 5.52 -0.84
C TYR A 11 2.30 4.27 -1.15
N LEU A 12 2.99 3.20 -1.55
CA LEU A 12 2.46 1.84 -1.62
C LEU A 12 2.47 1.26 -0.21
N ALA A 13 1.39 0.63 0.25
CA ALA A 13 1.42 -0.13 1.50
C ALA A 13 1.56 -1.62 1.25
N VAL A 14 2.45 -2.24 2.00
CA VAL A 14 2.79 -3.65 1.91
C VAL A 14 2.73 -4.26 3.31
N HIS A 15 2.13 -5.43 3.42
CA HIS A 15 2.28 -6.28 4.61
C HIS A 15 2.93 -7.62 4.22
N LEU A 16 4.12 -7.89 4.77
CA LEU A 16 4.86 -9.14 4.62
C LEU A 16 4.91 -9.88 5.96
N ARG A 17 4.19 -11.00 6.08
CA ARG A 17 4.27 -11.89 7.24
C ARG A 17 5.32 -12.97 6.97
N ARG A 18 6.30 -13.10 7.88
CA ARG A 18 7.52 -13.90 7.70
C ARG A 18 7.69 -14.89 8.85
N LYS A 19 8.66 -14.70 9.75
CA LYS A 19 8.97 -15.52 10.95
C LYS A 19 8.46 -16.97 10.92
N ASP A 20 7.59 -17.32 11.86
CA ASP A 20 6.99 -18.64 12.05
C ASP A 20 6.03 -19.00 10.91
N PHE A 21 5.40 -17.99 10.34
CA PHE A 21 4.43 -18.12 9.25
C PHE A 21 5.01 -18.83 8.02
N ILE A 22 6.27 -18.55 7.66
CA ILE A 22 6.91 -19.19 6.51
C ILE A 22 6.91 -20.72 6.64
N TRP A 23 7.07 -21.29 7.83
CA TRP A 23 7.18 -22.75 7.99
C TRP A 23 5.89 -23.49 7.62
N GLY A 24 4.73 -22.87 7.84
CA GLY A 24 3.42 -23.42 7.47
C GLY A 24 2.91 -22.97 6.09
N HIS A 25 3.52 -21.94 5.50
CA HIS A 25 3.00 -21.21 4.33
C HIS A 25 4.05 -21.00 3.23
N ARG A 26 4.98 -21.94 3.07
CA ARG A 26 6.06 -21.84 2.07
C ARG A 26 5.54 -21.75 0.64
N GLU A 27 4.37 -22.31 0.37
CA GLU A 27 3.82 -22.43 -0.97
C GLU A 27 3.05 -21.17 -1.41
N ASP A 28 2.53 -20.37 -0.48
CA ASP A 28 1.67 -19.21 -0.74
C ASP A 28 2.27 -17.86 -0.27
N VAL A 29 3.51 -17.87 0.23
CA VAL A 29 4.29 -16.68 0.61
C VAL A 29 5.53 -16.54 -0.30
N PRO A 30 5.80 -15.36 -0.87
CA PRO A 30 6.96 -15.16 -1.75
C PRO A 30 8.29 -15.20 -0.99
N SER A 31 9.40 -15.41 -1.71
CA SER A 31 10.72 -15.02 -1.20
C SER A 31 10.87 -13.50 -1.09
N LEU A 32 11.89 -13.01 -0.38
CA LEU A 32 12.18 -11.58 -0.28
C LEU A 32 12.46 -10.95 -1.65
N ARG A 33 13.22 -11.65 -2.50
CA ARG A 33 13.51 -11.22 -3.88
C ARG A 33 12.23 -11.10 -4.69
N ARG A 34 11.36 -12.12 -4.63
CA ARG A 34 10.10 -12.11 -5.38
C ARG A 34 9.16 -11.00 -4.91
N ALA A 35 9.04 -10.82 -3.59
CA ALA A 35 8.28 -9.72 -3.01
C ALA A 35 8.83 -8.35 -3.47
N ALA A 36 10.16 -8.18 -3.46
CA ALA A 36 10.79 -6.94 -3.92
C ALA A 36 10.52 -6.64 -5.41
N GLU A 37 10.59 -7.65 -6.28
CA GLU A 37 10.25 -7.51 -7.71
C GLU A 37 8.80 -7.04 -7.91
N GLU A 38 7.87 -7.64 -7.17
CA GLU A 38 6.45 -7.28 -7.23
C GLU A 38 6.20 -5.86 -6.69
N ILE A 39 6.86 -5.49 -5.59
CA ILE A 39 6.82 -4.13 -5.04
C ILE A 39 7.33 -3.10 -6.06
N HIS A 40 8.47 -3.35 -6.71
CA HIS A 40 9.01 -2.46 -7.74
C HIS A 40 8.07 -2.34 -8.95
N SER A 41 7.46 -3.44 -9.38
CA SER A 41 6.44 -3.45 -10.43
C SER A 41 5.24 -2.58 -10.07
N LEU A 42 4.73 -2.71 -8.84
CA LEU A 42 3.61 -1.92 -8.33
C LEU A 42 3.97 -0.44 -8.18
N LEU A 43 5.14 -0.11 -7.64
CA LEU A 43 5.63 1.27 -7.55
C LEU A 43 5.65 1.95 -8.93
N LYS A 44 6.19 1.27 -9.95
CA LYS A 44 6.22 1.76 -11.33
C LYS A 44 4.82 1.92 -11.92
N LYS A 45 3.97 0.91 -11.78
CA LYS A 45 2.60 0.90 -12.30
C LYS A 45 1.74 2.02 -11.71
N GLN A 46 1.90 2.25 -10.40
CA GLN A 46 1.14 3.25 -9.64
C GLN A 46 1.81 4.62 -9.58
N LYS A 47 2.99 4.78 -10.21
CA LYS A 47 3.80 6.02 -10.19
C LYS A 47 4.14 6.51 -8.77
N LEU A 48 4.39 5.56 -7.86
CA LEU A 48 4.74 5.80 -6.47
C LEU A 48 6.26 5.76 -6.28
N LYS A 49 6.77 6.58 -5.35
CA LYS A 49 8.22 6.69 -5.06
C LYS A 49 8.63 6.06 -3.73
N LYS A 50 7.65 5.69 -2.90
CA LYS A 50 7.84 5.19 -1.55
C LYS A 50 6.93 4.00 -1.32
N VAL A 51 7.43 3.04 -0.55
CA VAL A 51 6.68 1.90 -0.07
C VAL A 51 6.82 1.81 1.45
N PHE A 52 5.70 1.73 2.14
CA PHE A 52 5.66 1.41 3.56
C PHE A 52 5.52 -0.10 3.72
N ILE A 53 6.40 -0.73 4.52
CA ILE A 53 6.42 -2.18 4.73
C ILE A 53 6.15 -2.51 6.21
N ALA A 54 4.94 -2.97 6.50
CA ALA A 54 4.63 -3.67 7.74
C ALA A 54 5.15 -5.10 7.63
N THR A 55 6.04 -5.50 8.54
CA THR A 55 6.61 -6.85 8.56
C THR A 55 7.09 -7.23 9.94
N ASP A 56 6.96 -8.52 10.27
CA ASP A 56 7.51 -9.13 11.47
C ASP A 56 8.89 -9.77 11.25
N SER A 57 9.50 -9.59 10.08
CA SER A 57 10.86 -10.04 9.72
C SER A 57 11.90 -9.80 10.82
N ASP A 58 12.85 -10.74 10.92
CA ASP A 58 14.04 -10.54 11.75
C ASP A 58 15.04 -9.54 11.13
N ARG A 59 16.13 -9.27 11.85
CA ARG A 59 17.14 -8.30 11.44
C ARG A 59 17.80 -8.65 10.10
N GLN A 60 18.04 -9.93 9.81
CA GLN A 60 18.71 -10.35 8.58
C GLN A 60 17.80 -10.14 7.37
N ASP A 61 16.55 -10.59 7.47
CA ASP A 61 15.53 -10.37 6.45
C ASP A 61 15.30 -8.86 6.19
N LEU A 62 15.31 -8.05 7.26
CA LEU A 62 15.18 -6.58 7.14
C LEU A 62 16.37 -5.92 6.44
N GLU A 63 17.59 -6.35 6.74
CA GLU A 63 18.79 -5.85 6.05
C GLU A 63 18.78 -6.23 4.57
N GLU A 64 18.29 -7.42 4.22
CA GLU A 64 18.12 -7.84 2.83
C GLU A 64 17.03 -7.03 2.12
N LEU A 65 15.86 -6.87 2.74
CA LEU A 65 14.78 -6.03 2.19
C LEU A 65 15.25 -4.61 1.92
N ARG A 66 16.02 -3.99 2.83
CA ARG A 66 16.57 -2.64 2.64
C ARG A 66 17.54 -2.55 1.46
N LYS A 67 18.28 -3.62 1.16
CA LYS A 67 19.16 -3.70 -0.01
C LYS A 67 18.36 -3.86 -1.30
N LEU A 68 17.32 -4.70 -1.27
CA LEU A 68 16.46 -4.99 -2.43
C LEU A 68 15.50 -3.83 -2.76
N ILE A 69 15.08 -3.07 -1.75
CA ILE A 69 14.07 -2.01 -1.84
C ILE A 69 14.56 -0.77 -1.08
N PRO A 70 15.51 0.01 -1.64
CA PRO A 70 16.06 1.20 -0.97
C PRO A 70 15.01 2.29 -0.65
N GLU A 71 13.87 2.29 -1.35
CA GLU A 71 12.76 3.21 -1.16
C GLU A 71 11.87 2.86 0.02
N MET A 72 12.09 1.69 0.65
CA MET A 72 11.25 1.22 1.76
C MET A 72 11.35 2.14 2.98
N VAL A 73 10.19 2.37 3.59
CA VAL A 73 10.06 3.03 4.88
C VAL A 73 9.28 2.13 5.82
N ARG A 74 9.53 2.27 7.12
CA ARG A 74 8.88 1.51 8.19
C ARG A 74 8.68 2.41 9.40
N TYR A 75 7.71 2.07 10.23
CA TYR A 75 7.67 2.58 11.59
C TYR A 75 8.68 1.79 12.42
N GLU A 76 9.63 2.50 13.02
CA GLU A 76 10.65 1.92 13.89
C GLU A 76 10.51 2.58 15.26
N PRO A 77 9.76 1.94 16.19
CA PRO A 77 9.51 2.54 17.49
C PRO A 77 10.80 2.68 18.29
N THR A 78 10.91 3.73 19.09
CA THR A 78 11.95 3.79 20.12
C THR A 78 11.69 2.74 21.21
N TRP A 79 12.66 2.52 22.08
CA TRP A 79 12.49 1.61 23.21
C TRP A 79 11.34 2.05 24.13
N GLU A 80 11.20 3.35 24.35
CA GLU A 80 10.13 3.94 25.16
C GLU A 80 8.76 3.76 24.50
N GLU A 81 8.66 3.98 23.18
CA GLU A 81 7.43 3.74 22.42
C GLU A 81 7.03 2.26 22.44
N LEU A 82 8.00 1.35 22.27
CA LEU A 82 7.76 -0.09 22.34
C LEU A 82 7.33 -0.52 23.74
N GLU A 83 7.93 0.02 24.78
CA GLU A 83 7.54 -0.25 26.16
C GLU A 83 6.14 0.29 26.47
N LEU A 84 5.77 1.46 25.92
CA LEU A 84 4.47 2.08 26.12
C LEU A 84 3.35 1.36 25.34
N TYR A 85 3.54 1.17 24.04
CA TYR A 85 2.51 0.64 23.13
C TYR A 85 2.47 -0.88 23.12
N LYS A 86 3.55 -1.54 23.53
CA LYS A 86 3.76 -2.98 23.40
C LYS A 86 3.69 -3.44 21.93
N ASP A 87 3.97 -4.72 21.69
CA ASP A 87 3.95 -5.29 20.33
C ASP A 87 2.59 -5.12 19.65
N GLY A 88 1.50 -5.26 20.42
CA GLY A 88 0.14 -5.09 19.91
C GLY A 88 -0.18 -3.67 19.45
N GLY A 89 0.28 -2.65 20.19
CA GLY A 89 0.09 -1.25 19.79
C GLY A 89 0.91 -0.88 18.56
N VAL A 90 2.16 -1.36 18.48
CA VAL A 90 3.00 -1.19 17.28
C VAL A 90 2.35 -1.86 16.06
N ALA A 91 1.77 -3.05 16.23
CA ALA A 91 1.02 -3.73 15.18
C ALA A 91 -0.20 -2.92 14.70
N ILE A 92 -0.92 -2.25 15.60
CA ILE A 92 -2.04 -1.36 15.24
C ILE A 92 -1.54 -0.14 14.46
N ILE A 93 -0.40 0.45 14.85
CA ILE A 93 0.21 1.58 14.13
C ILE A 93 0.53 1.16 12.68
N ASP A 94 1.18 0.02 12.48
CA ASP A 94 1.47 -0.51 11.14
C ASP A 94 0.20 -0.74 10.32
N GLN A 95 -0.84 -1.36 10.91
CA GLN A 95 -2.14 -1.56 10.25
C GLN A 95 -2.76 -0.24 9.82
N TRP A 96 -2.76 0.75 10.72
CA TRP A 96 -3.32 2.07 10.47
C TRP A 96 -2.59 2.78 9.34
N ILE A 97 -1.25 2.77 9.32
CA ILE A 97 -0.46 3.33 8.23
C ILE A 97 -0.79 2.60 6.92
N CYS A 98 -0.79 1.27 6.91
CA CYS A 98 -1.14 0.50 5.71
C CYS A 98 -2.54 0.80 5.17
N ALA A 99 -3.52 0.97 6.05
CA ALA A 99 -4.90 1.31 5.67
C ALA A 99 -4.98 2.67 4.97
N HIS A 100 -4.11 3.63 5.34
CA HIS A 100 -4.12 5.01 4.85
C HIS A 100 -3.17 5.29 3.69
N ALA A 101 -2.70 4.28 2.95
CA ALA A 101 -1.90 4.49 1.73
C ALA A 101 -2.72 5.09 0.56
N SER A 102 -2.26 6.19 -0.05
CA SER A 102 -2.88 6.83 -1.22
C SER A 102 -1.94 7.75 -2.04
N ALA A 103 -1.76 7.51 -3.34
CA ALA A 103 -1.02 8.41 -4.24
C ALA A 103 -1.85 9.66 -4.58
N ILE A 104 -1.31 10.87 -4.41
CA ILE A 104 -1.88 12.06 -5.04
C ILE A 104 -1.22 12.20 -6.42
N ASP A 105 -2.01 12.14 -7.49
CA ASP A 105 -1.53 12.48 -8.82
C ASP A 105 -1.26 13.99 -8.91
N THR A 106 0.02 14.36 -8.85
CA THR A 106 0.47 15.75 -8.98
C THR A 106 0.62 16.20 -10.44
N THR A 107 0.32 15.35 -11.44
CA THR A 107 0.49 15.70 -12.86
C THR A 107 -0.51 16.76 -13.37
N SER A 108 -1.49 17.17 -12.56
CA SER A 108 -2.30 18.38 -12.82
C SER A 108 -1.54 19.71 -12.61
N SER A 109 -0.25 19.68 -12.26
CA SER A 109 0.57 20.90 -12.20
C SER A 109 1.03 21.42 -13.58
N ARG A 110 0.47 20.90 -14.68
CA ARG A 110 0.61 21.47 -16.04
C ARG A 110 0.19 22.95 -16.13
N SER A 111 -0.46 23.49 -15.11
CA SER A 111 -0.68 24.93 -14.94
C SER A 111 0.60 25.77 -14.79
N ARG A 112 1.79 25.19 -14.59
CA ARG A 112 3.07 25.97 -14.67
C ARG A 112 3.55 26.26 -16.10
N MET A 113 2.86 25.78 -17.14
CA MET A 113 3.10 26.24 -18.51
C MET A 113 2.45 27.62 -18.77
N VAL A 114 1.50 28.06 -17.94
CA VAL A 114 0.89 29.39 -18.05
C VAL A 114 1.88 30.51 -17.66
N ASP A 115 2.87 30.23 -16.81
CA ASP A 115 3.95 31.17 -16.46
C ASP A 115 4.91 31.49 -17.63
N ARG A 116 4.75 30.84 -18.79
CA ARG A 116 5.55 31.10 -20.00
C ARG A 116 4.83 31.92 -21.08
N GLY A 117 3.60 32.37 -20.83
CA GLY A 117 2.92 33.35 -21.69
C GLY A 117 2.55 32.87 -23.10
N GLU A 118 2.31 31.57 -23.29
CA GLU A 118 1.78 31.03 -24.55
C GLU A 118 0.24 31.06 -24.53
N ASP A 119 -0.38 31.45 -25.65
CA ASP A 119 -1.82 31.68 -25.82
C ASP A 119 -2.66 30.39 -25.62
N VAL A 120 -3.70 30.48 -24.80
CA VAL A 120 -4.62 29.36 -24.45
C VAL A 120 -6.06 29.85 -24.52
N SER A 121 -6.57 30.09 -25.73
CA SER A 121 -7.99 30.40 -25.92
C SER A 121 -8.85 29.13 -25.74
N PRO A 122 -10.01 29.19 -25.06
CA PRO A 122 -10.78 28.00 -24.69
C PRO A 122 -11.69 27.50 -25.83
N LEU A 123 -11.61 26.22 -26.17
CA LEU A 123 -12.73 25.53 -26.84
C LEU A 123 -13.83 25.27 -25.81
N SER A 124 -15.02 25.77 -26.11
CA SER A 124 -16.23 25.70 -25.30
C SER A 124 -16.68 24.26 -25.01
N GLY A 125 -16.88 23.92 -23.74
CA GLY A 125 -17.84 22.91 -23.33
C GLY A 125 -17.29 21.57 -22.83
N ASP A 126 -16.57 21.55 -21.72
CA ASP A 126 -16.69 20.48 -20.71
C ASP A 126 -16.17 20.98 -19.35
N ARG A 127 -17.01 20.98 -18.31
CA ARG A 127 -16.66 21.33 -16.92
C ARG A 127 -16.52 20.08 -16.05
N THR A 128 -15.97 19.00 -16.59
CA THR A 128 -15.53 17.89 -15.76
C THR A 128 -14.20 18.28 -15.10
N ALA A 129 -14.28 18.82 -13.88
CA ALA A 129 -13.13 19.11 -13.04
C ALA A 129 -12.14 17.95 -13.09
N LEU A 130 -10.89 18.24 -13.44
CA LEU A 130 -9.76 17.30 -13.48
C LEU A 130 -9.63 16.62 -12.10
N LYS A 131 -10.32 15.49 -11.92
CA LYS A 131 -10.08 14.57 -10.82
C LYS A 131 -8.71 13.96 -11.04
N GLY A 132 -7.69 14.47 -10.35
CA GLY A 132 -6.48 13.70 -10.13
C GLY A 132 -6.91 12.35 -9.54
N PHE A 133 -6.61 11.26 -10.24
CA PHE A 133 -6.93 9.94 -9.74
C PHE A 133 -5.99 9.64 -8.58
N VAL A 134 -6.55 9.53 -7.38
CA VAL A 134 -5.80 9.10 -6.22
C VAL A 134 -5.65 7.58 -6.31
N LEU A 135 -4.52 7.09 -6.82
CA LEU A 135 -4.24 5.66 -6.93
C LEU A 135 -3.75 5.13 -5.57
N ARG A 136 -4.59 4.34 -4.94
CA ARG A 136 -4.38 3.76 -3.62
C ARG A 136 -3.97 2.32 -3.87
N TYR A 137 -3.07 1.74 -3.08
CA TYR A 137 -2.76 0.32 -3.25
C TYR A 137 -2.22 -0.27 -1.97
N PHE A 138 -2.87 -1.34 -1.52
CA PHE A 138 -2.41 -2.23 -0.48
C PHE A 138 -2.24 -3.62 -1.07
N ILE A 139 -1.17 -4.30 -0.68
CA ILE A 139 -0.92 -5.72 -0.93
C ILE A 139 -0.45 -6.39 0.36
N GLY A 140 -1.15 -7.44 0.75
CA GLY A 140 -0.88 -8.17 1.99
C GLY A 140 -0.27 -9.55 1.76
N THR A 141 -0.10 -10.29 2.86
CA THR A 141 0.29 -11.70 2.84
C THR A 141 -0.95 -12.59 2.86
N SER A 142 -0.88 -13.72 2.14
CA SER A 142 -1.89 -14.79 2.14
C SER A 142 -2.30 -15.18 3.55
N VAL A 143 -3.60 -15.43 3.75
CA VAL A 143 -4.26 -15.93 4.97
C VAL A 143 -3.87 -15.28 6.31
N SER A 144 -3.24 -14.10 6.27
CA SER A 144 -2.82 -13.39 7.48
C SER A 144 -3.96 -12.57 8.06
N THR A 145 -4.29 -12.83 9.33
CA THR A 145 -5.28 -12.04 10.09
C THR A 145 -4.89 -10.57 10.21
N PHE A 146 -3.59 -10.24 10.18
CA PHE A 146 -3.10 -8.88 10.11
C PHE A 146 -3.49 -8.19 8.78
N SER A 147 -3.33 -8.87 7.65
CA SER A 147 -3.80 -8.37 6.34
C SER A 147 -5.32 -8.20 6.33
N PHE A 148 -6.06 -9.12 6.94
CA PHE A 148 -7.53 -9.07 6.98
C PHE A 148 -8.04 -7.80 7.67
N ARG A 149 -7.42 -7.41 8.80
CA ARG A 149 -7.79 -6.16 9.50
C ARG A 149 -7.52 -4.92 8.65
N ILE A 150 -6.44 -4.92 7.85
CA ILE A 150 -6.18 -3.83 6.91
C ILE A 150 -7.21 -3.81 5.78
N HIS A 151 -7.63 -4.98 5.25
CA HIS A 151 -8.68 -5.04 4.23
C HIS A 151 -10.00 -4.43 4.73
N GLU A 152 -10.43 -4.82 5.93
CA GLU A 152 -11.66 -4.32 6.54
C GLU A 152 -11.58 -2.82 6.83
N GLU A 153 -10.46 -2.33 7.39
CA GLU A 153 -10.29 -0.90 7.67
C GLU A 153 -10.36 -0.07 6.37
N ARG A 154 -9.75 -0.57 5.29
CA ARG A 154 -9.84 0.07 3.97
C ARG A 154 -11.25 0.01 3.37
N GLU A 155 -12.00 -1.06 3.62
CA GLU A 155 -13.41 -1.15 3.25
C GLU A 155 -14.25 -0.12 4.04
N ILE A 156 -14.04 0.01 5.35
CA ILE A 156 -14.71 1.00 6.22
C ILE A 156 -14.44 2.42 5.72
N LEU A 157 -13.19 2.69 5.33
CA LEU A 157 -12.78 3.98 4.77
C LEU A 157 -13.27 4.19 3.32
N GLY A 158 -13.85 3.18 2.67
CA GLY A 158 -14.42 3.29 1.33
C GLY A 158 -13.38 3.32 0.20
N PHE A 159 -12.25 2.64 0.38
CA PHE A 159 -11.26 2.45 -0.68
C PHE A 159 -11.79 1.46 -1.74
N ASP A 160 -11.36 1.62 -3.00
CA ASP A 160 -11.75 0.71 -4.10
C ASP A 160 -11.26 -0.72 -3.80
N PRO A 161 -12.12 -1.75 -3.85
CA PRO A 161 -11.74 -3.15 -3.62
C PRO A 161 -10.53 -3.61 -4.44
N LYS A 162 -10.37 -3.15 -5.69
CA LYS A 162 -9.21 -3.48 -6.55
C LYS A 162 -7.88 -3.00 -5.97
N THR A 163 -7.93 -2.06 -5.04
CA THR A 163 -6.76 -1.49 -4.37
C THR A 163 -6.58 -1.98 -2.94
N THR A 164 -7.48 -2.85 -2.48
CA THR A 164 -7.56 -3.31 -1.09
C THR A 164 -7.32 -4.80 -0.99
N TYR A 165 -8.03 -5.61 -1.77
CA TYR A 165 -7.98 -7.06 -1.68
C TYR A 165 -6.92 -7.62 -2.62
N ASN A 166 -5.65 -7.42 -2.27
CA ASN A 166 -4.52 -7.95 -3.03
C ASN A 166 -3.57 -8.71 -2.09
N ARG A 167 -2.99 -9.81 -2.57
CA ARG A 167 -1.92 -10.50 -1.85
C ARG A 167 -0.75 -10.86 -2.75
N PHE A 168 0.41 -11.02 -2.12
CA PHE A 168 1.53 -11.69 -2.78
C PHE A 168 1.20 -13.16 -3.04
N CYS A 169 1.73 -13.66 -4.15
CA CYS A 169 1.69 -15.06 -4.53
C CYS A 169 2.98 -15.76 -4.13
N GLY A 170 2.91 -17.05 -3.81
CA GLY A 170 4.10 -17.87 -3.66
C GLY A 170 4.84 -18.03 -5.00
N GLU A 171 6.13 -18.38 -4.94
CA GLU A 171 6.98 -18.47 -6.15
C GLU A 171 6.50 -19.51 -7.16
N GLN A 172 5.99 -20.64 -6.66
CA GLN A 172 5.55 -21.77 -7.48
C GLN A 172 4.02 -21.92 -7.50
N GLU A 173 3.32 -20.94 -6.93
CA GLU A 173 1.88 -20.95 -6.79
C GLU A 173 1.21 -20.72 -8.15
N LYS A 174 0.68 -21.79 -8.75
CA LYS A 174 0.01 -21.70 -10.07
C LYS A 174 -1.35 -21.00 -9.98
N ASN A 175 -2.09 -21.27 -8.91
CA ASN A 175 -3.43 -20.74 -8.68
C ASN A 175 -3.40 -19.77 -7.49
N CYS A 176 -2.85 -18.58 -7.72
CA CYS A 176 -2.82 -17.54 -6.70
C CYS A 176 -4.18 -16.83 -6.59
N GLU A 177 -5.10 -17.45 -5.85
CA GLU A 177 -6.40 -16.85 -5.56
C GLU A 177 -6.22 -15.58 -4.71
N GLN A 178 -6.83 -14.49 -5.17
CA GLN A 178 -6.81 -13.21 -4.44
C GLN A 178 -7.83 -13.21 -3.30
N PRO A 179 -7.65 -12.40 -2.25
CA PRO A 179 -8.54 -12.38 -1.11
C PRO A 179 -9.99 -12.08 -1.51
N THR A 180 -10.95 -12.78 -0.90
CA THR A 180 -12.37 -12.51 -1.08
C THR A 180 -12.71 -11.08 -0.66
N HIS A 181 -13.49 -10.40 -1.51
CA HIS A 181 -14.02 -9.08 -1.19
C HIS A 181 -15.25 -9.22 -0.28
N TRP A 182 -15.13 -8.74 0.96
CA TRP A 182 -16.21 -8.72 1.94
C TRP A 182 -16.79 -7.31 2.06
N LYS A 183 -17.92 -7.07 1.38
CA LYS A 183 -18.59 -5.77 1.43
C LYS A 183 -19.16 -5.50 2.82
N ILE A 184 -18.92 -4.30 3.33
CA ILE A 184 -19.61 -3.82 4.53
C ILE A 184 -21.09 -3.61 4.21
N VAL A 185 -21.94 -4.02 5.15
CA VAL A 185 -23.38 -3.76 5.14
C VAL A 185 -23.65 -2.74 6.25
N TYR A 186 -24.24 -1.60 5.88
CA TYR A 186 -24.61 -0.50 6.79
C TYR A 186 -26.09 -0.53 7.15
#